data_AF-A0AA43A3L3-F1
#
_entry.id   AF-A0AA43A3L3-F1
#
_cell.length_a   1.000
_cell.length_b   1.000
_cell.length_c   1.000
_cell.angle_alpha   90.00
_cell.angle_beta   90.00
_cell.angle_gamma   90.00
#
_symmetry.space_group_name_H-M   'P 1'
#
loop_
_entity.id
_entity.type
_entity.pdbx_description
1 polymer ?
#
loop_
_entity_poly.entity_id
_entity_poly.type
_entity_poly.pdbx_seq_one_letter_code
_entity_poly.pdbx_strand_id
1 'polypeptide(L)'
;MRLKWIIMSLSLVLVGLWINPAIGELTPEAQLGKDIFFDMALSINKNQSCATCHGPEVGWTGPDSILNAHGSVYEGSIPGRFGDRKPPSSAYATLSPVFSVDKKGLFVGGNFWDGRATGEKLGNPAADQAQGPFLNPKEQALPDSACVVYLVCTASYLVSFEEVWGDGACDITWPADVESTCSTEGSTVSLSSSDRTKSDMAYDNIALSIATYEASGEVNAFSSKHDLTFSNSSIKAKLSKEEQKGSALFQGKGKCAKCHIFGGKNALFTDFTFDNLGLPQNPENPA
;
A
#
# COMPACT_ATOMS: atom_id res chain seq x y z
N MET A 1 26.72 71.03 -5.68
CA MET A 1 25.48 70.54 -5.04
C MET A 1 24.79 69.52 -5.93
N ARG A 2 24.96 68.22 -5.67
CA ARG A 2 24.05 67.16 -6.14
C ARG A 2 24.03 66.07 -5.07
N LEU A 3 22.95 66.03 -4.31
CA LEU A 3 22.71 65.09 -3.22
C LEU A 3 22.09 63.82 -3.84
N LYS A 4 22.78 62.69 -3.77
CA LYS A 4 22.23 61.38 -4.17
C LYS A 4 21.47 60.79 -2.98
N TRP A 5 20.19 60.53 -3.17
CA TRP A 5 19.33 59.85 -2.21
C TRP A 5 19.47 58.34 -2.40
N ILE A 6 19.82 57.63 -1.32
CA ILE A 6 19.84 56.16 -1.29
C ILE A 6 18.48 55.73 -0.74
N ILE A 7 17.67 55.08 -1.57
CA ILE A 7 16.43 54.42 -1.16
C ILE A 7 16.81 52.99 -0.75
N MET A 8 16.75 52.69 0.55
CA MET A 8 16.82 51.32 1.05
C MET A 8 15.45 50.67 0.89
N SER A 9 15.33 49.72 -0.04
CA SER A 9 14.18 48.83 -0.16
C SER A 9 14.22 47.77 0.94
N LEU A 10 13.28 47.86 1.88
CA LEU A 10 13.07 46.84 2.92
C LEU A 10 12.31 45.66 2.27
N SER A 11 13.01 44.57 1.97
CA SER A 11 12.39 43.34 1.47
C SER A 11 11.83 42.57 2.65
N LEU A 12 10.50 42.49 2.75
CA LEU A 12 9.79 41.69 3.75
C LEU A 12 9.90 40.21 3.36
N VAL A 13 10.77 39.45 4.02
CA VAL A 13 10.87 38.00 3.84
C VAL A 13 9.73 37.35 4.62
N LEU A 14 8.68 36.92 3.93
CA LEU A 14 7.66 36.01 4.46
C LEU A 14 8.31 34.63 4.64
N VAL A 15 8.72 34.34 5.88
CA VAL A 15 9.10 32.98 6.27
C VAL A 15 7.81 32.20 6.46
N GLY A 16 7.44 31.37 5.47
CA GLY A 16 6.37 30.39 5.63
C GLY A 16 6.74 29.42 6.76
N LEU A 17 5.91 29.38 7.80
CA LEU A 17 6.00 28.37 8.85
C LEU A 17 5.55 27.03 8.26
N TRP A 18 6.51 26.19 7.88
CA TRP A 18 6.26 24.79 7.60
C TRP A 18 6.03 24.10 8.95
N ILE A 19 4.76 23.82 9.26
CA ILE A 19 4.40 22.99 10.41
C ILE A 19 4.73 21.55 10.01
N ASN A 20 5.83 21.01 10.52
CA ASN A 20 6.05 19.57 10.45
C ASN A 20 4.97 18.90 11.30
N PRO A 21 4.30 17.85 10.80
CA PRO A 21 3.30 17.12 11.59
C PRO A 21 3.93 16.60 12.88
N ALA A 22 3.13 16.56 13.95
CA ALA A 22 3.58 16.02 15.22
C ALA A 22 4.01 14.56 15.07
N ILE A 23 4.97 14.11 15.88
CA ILE A 23 5.45 12.72 15.87
C ILE A 23 4.26 11.79 16.14
N GLY A 24 3.84 11.03 15.12
CA GLY A 24 2.73 10.07 15.20
C GLY A 24 1.46 10.48 14.44
N GLU A 25 1.38 11.68 13.88
CA GLU A 25 0.27 12.07 13.01
C GLU A 25 0.55 11.70 11.54
N LEU A 26 -0.48 11.16 10.86
CA LEU A 26 -0.45 10.89 9.43
C LEU A 26 -0.49 12.22 8.65
N THR A 27 0.18 12.25 7.50
CA THR A 27 -0.03 13.35 6.53
C THR A 27 -1.47 13.29 6.01
N PRO A 28 -2.03 14.39 5.47
CA PRO A 28 -3.37 14.37 4.87
C PRO A 28 -3.54 13.25 3.83
N GLU A 29 -2.53 13.03 2.97
CA GLU A 29 -2.53 11.94 2.00
C GLU A 29 -2.53 10.55 2.66
N ALA A 30 -1.72 10.34 3.71
CA ALA A 30 -1.71 9.08 4.44
C ALA A 30 -3.02 8.85 5.21
N GLN A 31 -3.66 9.91 5.70
CA GLN A 31 -4.97 9.81 6.36
C GLN A 31 -6.08 9.46 5.36
N LEU A 32 -6.08 10.08 4.18
CA LEU A 32 -6.96 9.68 3.07
C LEU A 32 -6.73 8.21 2.68
N GLY A 33 -5.47 7.81 2.52
CA GLY A 33 -5.09 6.43 2.25
C GLY A 33 -5.58 5.45 3.32
N LYS A 34 -5.50 5.84 4.60
CA LYS A 34 -6.04 5.07 5.72
C LYS A 34 -7.56 4.93 5.61
N ASP A 35 -8.27 6.02 5.41
CA ASP A 35 -9.74 5.99 5.32
C ASP A 35 -10.18 5.05 4.18
N ILE A 36 -9.51 5.12 3.02
CA ILE A 36 -9.72 4.23 1.87
C ILE A 36 -9.37 2.76 2.21
N PHE A 37 -8.26 2.50 2.88
CA PHE A 37 -7.80 1.16 3.24
C PHE A 37 -8.82 0.38 4.10
N PHE A 38 -9.56 1.10 4.94
CA PHE A 38 -10.57 0.53 5.83
C PHE A 38 -12.01 0.61 5.28
N ASP A 39 -12.24 1.24 4.12
CA ASP A 39 -13.58 1.45 3.56
C ASP A 39 -14.16 0.19 2.90
N MET A 40 -15.18 -0.40 3.52
CA MET A 40 -15.89 -1.56 2.97
C MET A 40 -16.76 -1.22 1.77
N ALA A 41 -17.15 0.04 1.57
CA ALA A 41 -17.98 0.47 0.45
C ALA A 41 -17.25 0.30 -0.90
N LEU A 42 -15.92 0.18 -0.88
CA LEU A 42 -15.07 -0.05 -2.06
C LEU A 42 -15.03 -1.52 -2.50
N SER A 43 -16.14 -2.22 -2.35
CA SER A 43 -16.36 -3.57 -2.87
C SER A 43 -17.79 -3.68 -3.42
N ILE A 44 -18.00 -4.56 -4.39
CA ILE A 44 -19.29 -4.63 -5.11
C ILE A 44 -20.49 -4.88 -4.19
N ASN A 45 -20.32 -5.69 -3.15
CA ASN A 45 -21.34 -5.97 -2.12
C ASN A 45 -21.18 -5.13 -0.85
N LYS A 46 -20.28 -4.13 -0.85
CA LYS A 46 -19.98 -3.25 0.28
C LYS A 46 -19.65 -3.99 1.58
N ASN A 47 -18.91 -5.10 1.47
CA ASN A 47 -18.65 -6.05 2.55
C ASN A 47 -17.16 -6.35 2.79
N GLN A 48 -16.26 -5.76 1.99
CA GLN A 48 -14.83 -6.06 2.03
C GLN A 48 -14.00 -4.79 1.79
N SER A 49 -13.01 -4.57 2.64
CA SER A 49 -11.97 -3.54 2.48
C SER A 49 -10.59 -4.20 2.40
N CYS A 50 -9.53 -3.42 2.22
CA CYS A 50 -8.15 -3.94 2.27
C CYS A 50 -7.89 -4.63 3.63
N ALA A 51 -8.36 -4.02 4.72
CA ALA A 51 -8.21 -4.53 6.08
C ALA A 51 -8.91 -5.87 6.35
N THR A 52 -9.89 -6.28 5.53
CA THR A 52 -10.52 -7.61 5.63
C THR A 52 -9.51 -8.74 5.41
N CYS A 53 -8.56 -8.53 4.48
CA CYS A 53 -7.50 -9.50 4.16
C CYS A 53 -6.15 -9.12 4.76
N HIS A 54 -5.99 -7.88 5.22
CA HIS A 54 -4.75 -7.31 5.78
C HIS A 54 -5.00 -6.69 7.17
N GLY A 55 -5.31 -7.53 8.16
CA GLY A 55 -5.73 -7.10 9.50
C GLY A 55 -4.55 -6.55 10.34
N PRO A 56 -4.62 -5.32 10.88
CA PRO A 56 -3.54 -4.72 11.65
C PRO A 56 -3.20 -5.52 12.92
N GLU A 57 -4.17 -6.19 13.52
CA GLU A 57 -4.04 -6.99 14.75
C GLU A 57 -3.18 -8.26 14.59
N VAL A 58 -2.94 -8.68 13.34
CA VAL A 58 -2.08 -9.83 13.01
C VAL A 58 -0.86 -9.46 12.17
N GLY A 59 -0.48 -8.18 12.14
CA GLY A 59 0.64 -7.71 11.33
C GLY A 59 0.29 -7.57 9.85
N TRP A 60 -0.91 -7.05 9.57
CA TRP A 60 -1.35 -6.63 8.23
C TRP A 60 -1.44 -7.76 7.20
N THR A 61 -1.77 -8.97 7.66
CA THR A 61 -2.03 -10.15 6.84
C THR A 61 -3.39 -10.74 7.20
N GLY A 62 -3.71 -11.91 6.66
CA GLY A 62 -4.99 -12.57 6.89
C GLY A 62 -5.27 -12.83 8.38
N PRO A 63 -6.33 -12.24 8.97
CA PRO A 63 -6.59 -12.33 10.41
C PRO A 63 -7.24 -13.64 10.86
N ASP A 64 -7.89 -14.37 9.95
CA ASP A 64 -8.56 -15.64 10.28
C ASP A 64 -7.58 -16.83 10.37
N SER A 65 -7.37 -17.34 11.59
CA SER A 65 -6.48 -18.47 11.84
C SER A 65 -6.93 -19.81 11.25
N ILE A 66 -8.25 -20.03 11.08
CA ILE A 66 -8.80 -21.25 10.50
C ILE A 66 -8.50 -21.23 9.00
N LEU A 67 -8.81 -20.14 8.30
CA LEU A 67 -8.49 -20.01 6.87
C LEU A 67 -7.00 -20.18 6.62
N ASN A 68 -6.15 -19.57 7.45
CA ASN A 68 -4.68 -19.68 7.36
C ASN A 68 -4.14 -21.09 7.60
N ALA A 69 -4.83 -21.93 8.38
CA ALA A 69 -4.43 -23.32 8.61
C ALA A 69 -4.83 -24.26 7.47
N HIS A 70 -5.78 -23.84 6.62
CA HIS A 70 -6.36 -24.62 5.53
C HIS A 70 -5.98 -24.02 4.16
N GLY A 71 -6.95 -23.59 3.36
CA GLY A 71 -6.74 -23.08 2.00
C GLY A 71 -5.83 -21.86 1.92
N SER A 72 -5.66 -21.10 3.01
CA SER A 72 -4.81 -19.91 3.11
C SER A 72 -5.16 -18.78 2.14
N VAL A 73 -6.36 -18.82 1.56
CA VAL A 73 -6.90 -17.80 0.65
C VAL A 73 -8.19 -17.24 1.23
N TYR A 74 -8.48 -15.99 0.93
CA TYR A 74 -9.64 -15.27 1.45
C TYR A 74 -10.73 -15.20 0.37
N GLU A 75 -11.97 -15.34 0.80
CA GLU A 75 -13.13 -15.16 -0.07
C GLU A 75 -13.23 -13.67 -0.47
N GLY A 76 -13.53 -13.43 -1.74
CA GLY A 76 -13.81 -12.09 -2.24
C GLY A 76 -15.18 -11.57 -1.81
N SER A 77 -15.47 -10.34 -2.22
CA SER A 77 -16.76 -9.67 -1.98
C SER A 77 -17.95 -10.47 -2.50
N ILE A 78 -17.77 -11.23 -3.59
CA ILE A 78 -18.77 -12.13 -4.16
C ILE A 78 -18.59 -13.54 -3.58
N PRO A 79 -19.60 -14.10 -2.89
CA PRO A 79 -19.51 -15.43 -2.29
C PRO A 79 -19.13 -16.53 -3.28
N GLY A 80 -18.31 -17.47 -2.84
CA GLY A 80 -17.78 -18.60 -3.59
C GLY A 80 -16.56 -18.27 -4.46
N ARG A 81 -16.06 -17.03 -4.44
CA ARG A 81 -14.92 -16.62 -5.26
C ARG A 81 -13.68 -16.41 -4.41
N PHE A 82 -12.59 -17.03 -4.81
CA PHE A 82 -11.32 -17.01 -4.09
C PHE A 82 -10.17 -16.70 -5.04
N GLY A 83 -9.21 -15.92 -4.53
CA GLY A 83 -7.87 -15.85 -5.10
C GLY A 83 -7.13 -17.18 -4.96
N ASP A 84 -6.02 -17.33 -5.67
CA ASP A 84 -5.19 -18.54 -5.68
C ASP A 84 -3.96 -18.45 -4.75
N ARG A 85 -3.73 -17.29 -4.13
CA ARG A 85 -2.56 -17.03 -3.28
C ARG A 85 -2.97 -16.37 -1.97
N LYS A 86 -2.21 -16.69 -0.93
CA LYS A 86 -2.34 -16.04 0.38
C LYS A 86 -2.06 -14.53 0.25
N PRO A 87 -2.90 -13.66 0.83
CA PRO A 87 -2.57 -12.24 0.99
C PRO A 87 -1.27 -12.08 1.77
N PRO A 88 -0.19 -11.50 1.18
CA PRO A 88 1.02 -11.22 1.93
C PRO A 88 0.74 -10.19 3.02
N SER A 89 1.69 -9.97 3.94
CA SER A 89 1.58 -8.80 4.81
C SER A 89 1.75 -7.53 3.97
N SER A 90 0.90 -6.52 4.17
CA SER A 90 1.12 -5.19 3.58
C SER A 90 2.17 -4.38 4.36
N ALA A 91 2.47 -4.78 5.60
CA ALA A 91 3.57 -4.18 6.34
C ALA A 91 4.90 -4.40 5.62
N TYR A 92 5.67 -3.33 5.52
CA TYR A 92 6.98 -3.26 4.85
C TYR A 92 6.95 -3.50 3.33
N ALA A 93 5.78 -3.70 2.73
CA ALA A 93 5.65 -3.96 1.29
C ALA A 93 6.05 -2.75 0.43
N THR A 94 5.81 -1.53 0.91
CA THR A 94 6.18 -0.27 0.25
C THR A 94 7.70 -0.05 0.14
N LEU A 95 8.49 -0.87 0.84
CA LEU A 95 9.96 -0.84 0.78
C LEU A 95 10.52 -1.73 -0.34
N SER A 96 9.65 -2.48 -1.05
CA SER A 96 10.04 -3.17 -2.27
C SER A 96 10.43 -2.16 -3.36
N PRO A 97 11.60 -2.32 -4.00
CA PRO A 97 12.01 -1.40 -5.06
C PRO A 97 11.17 -1.59 -6.32
N VAL A 98 11.16 -0.58 -7.19
CA VAL A 98 10.65 -0.71 -8.56
C VAL A 98 11.31 -1.93 -9.23
N PHE A 99 10.48 -2.74 -9.87
CA PHE A 99 10.89 -3.97 -10.51
C PHE A 99 11.98 -3.70 -11.54
N SER A 100 13.09 -4.41 -11.43
CA SER A 100 14.25 -4.21 -12.29
C SER A 100 15.09 -5.49 -12.38
N VAL A 101 16.11 -5.44 -13.24
CA VAL A 101 17.14 -6.47 -13.32
C VAL A 101 18.42 -5.93 -12.70
N ASP A 102 18.96 -6.62 -11.70
CA ASP A 102 20.18 -6.22 -11.03
C ASP A 102 21.44 -6.47 -11.89
N LYS A 103 22.61 -6.08 -11.39
CA LYS A 103 23.89 -6.23 -12.10
C LYS A 103 24.30 -7.70 -12.33
N LYS A 104 23.65 -8.66 -11.66
CA LYS A 104 23.90 -10.09 -11.82
C LYS A 104 22.88 -10.74 -12.76
N GLY A 105 21.94 -9.97 -13.31
CA GLY A 105 20.89 -10.48 -14.18
C GLY A 105 19.69 -11.06 -13.42
N LEU A 106 19.55 -10.78 -12.12
CA LEU A 106 18.43 -11.25 -11.31
C LEU A 106 17.29 -10.24 -11.36
N PHE A 107 16.05 -10.72 -11.43
CA PHE A 107 14.87 -9.89 -11.20
C PHE A 107 14.79 -9.50 -9.73
N VAL A 108 14.48 -8.23 -9.45
CA VAL A 108 14.41 -7.65 -8.11
C VAL A 108 13.22 -6.70 -8.02
N GLY A 109 12.47 -6.77 -6.92
CA GLY A 109 11.44 -5.80 -6.59
C GLY A 109 10.06 -6.13 -7.13
N GLY A 110 9.23 -5.10 -7.24
CA GLY A 110 7.81 -5.23 -7.53
C GLY A 110 7.00 -5.72 -6.31
N ASN A 111 5.68 -5.64 -6.45
CA ASN A 111 4.71 -6.17 -5.48
C ASN A 111 3.90 -7.31 -6.11
N PHE A 112 3.13 -8.00 -5.26
CA PHE A 112 2.63 -9.38 -5.45
C PHE A 112 3.73 -10.45 -5.41
N TRP A 113 3.32 -11.70 -5.17
CA TRP A 113 4.22 -12.86 -5.14
C TRP A 113 4.99 -13.11 -6.45
N ASP A 114 4.51 -12.58 -7.58
CA ASP A 114 5.14 -12.70 -8.89
C ASP A 114 5.69 -11.38 -9.44
N GLY A 115 5.72 -10.32 -8.63
CA GLY A 115 6.30 -9.02 -9.02
C GLY A 115 5.53 -8.26 -10.09
N ARG A 116 4.30 -8.68 -10.45
CA ARG A 116 3.55 -8.08 -11.58
C ARG A 116 3.16 -6.62 -11.36
N ALA A 117 3.09 -6.15 -10.12
CA ALA A 117 2.97 -4.73 -9.83
C ALA A 117 4.38 -4.14 -9.81
N THR A 118 4.84 -3.70 -10.97
CA THR A 118 6.26 -3.37 -11.20
C THR A 118 6.67 -2.06 -10.56
N GLY A 119 5.74 -1.14 -10.32
CA GLY A 119 6.05 0.25 -9.98
C GLY A 119 6.42 1.09 -11.19
N GLU A 120 6.30 0.57 -12.42
CA GLU A 120 6.59 1.33 -13.64
C GLU A 120 5.55 2.44 -13.87
N LYS A 121 4.28 2.17 -13.56
CA LYS A 121 3.19 3.12 -13.84
C LYS A 121 3.25 4.31 -12.90
N LEU A 122 3.35 4.07 -11.59
CA LEU A 122 3.27 5.12 -10.58
C LEU A 122 4.61 5.43 -9.90
N GLY A 123 5.71 4.81 -10.35
CA GLY A 123 7.01 4.92 -9.67
C GLY A 123 7.06 4.22 -8.31
N ASN A 124 6.02 3.47 -7.95
CA ASN A 124 5.85 2.82 -6.66
C ASN A 124 5.11 1.47 -6.83
N PRO A 125 5.77 0.33 -6.59
CA PRO A 125 5.14 -0.99 -6.70
C PRO A 125 3.90 -1.20 -5.84
N ALA A 126 3.86 -0.62 -4.63
CA ALA A 126 2.69 -0.73 -3.76
C ALA A 126 1.50 0.06 -4.31
N ALA A 127 1.75 1.23 -4.90
CA ALA A 127 0.70 1.99 -5.57
C ALA A 127 0.19 1.26 -6.82
N ASP A 128 1.08 0.71 -7.65
CA ASP A 128 0.67 -0.14 -8.79
C ASP A 128 -0.17 -1.34 -8.31
N GLN A 129 0.20 -1.96 -7.18
CA GLN A 129 -0.51 -3.10 -6.59
C GLN A 129 -1.90 -2.72 -6.09
N ALA A 130 -2.05 -1.56 -5.43
CA ALA A 130 -3.30 -1.10 -4.84
C ALA A 130 -4.43 -0.92 -5.88
N GLN A 131 -4.11 -0.79 -7.17
CA GLN A 131 -5.11 -0.77 -8.25
C GLN A 131 -5.76 -2.14 -8.50
N GLY A 132 -5.05 -3.24 -8.22
CA GLY A 132 -5.55 -4.58 -8.55
C GLY A 132 -6.83 -5.00 -7.80
N PRO A 133 -6.83 -5.00 -6.45
CA PRO A 133 -7.89 -5.62 -5.66
C PRO A 133 -9.30 -5.08 -5.90
N PHE A 134 -9.42 -3.77 -6.13
CA PHE A 134 -10.70 -3.13 -6.40
C PHE A 134 -11.46 -3.78 -7.55
N LEU A 135 -10.75 -4.11 -8.64
CA LEU A 135 -11.36 -4.56 -9.90
C LEU A 135 -11.32 -6.08 -10.07
N ASN A 136 -10.61 -6.79 -9.19
CA ASN A 136 -10.48 -8.23 -9.30
C ASN A 136 -11.80 -8.92 -8.87
N PRO A 137 -12.46 -9.69 -9.74
CA PRO A 137 -13.74 -10.34 -9.44
C PRO A 137 -13.65 -11.44 -8.36
N LYS A 138 -12.43 -11.82 -7.95
CA LYS A 138 -12.14 -12.74 -6.85
C LYS A 138 -11.78 -12.03 -5.54
N GLU A 139 -11.74 -10.70 -5.55
CA GLU A 139 -11.44 -9.83 -4.40
C GLU A 139 -12.59 -8.82 -4.25
N GLN A 140 -12.38 -7.51 -4.41
CA GLN A 140 -13.43 -6.51 -4.15
C GLN A 140 -14.43 -6.32 -5.30
N ALA A 141 -14.08 -6.74 -6.51
CA ALA A 141 -14.98 -6.96 -7.64
C ALA A 141 -15.80 -5.75 -8.14
N LEU A 142 -15.37 -4.51 -7.91
CA LEU A 142 -15.97 -3.35 -8.57
C LEU A 142 -15.76 -3.45 -10.09
N PRO A 143 -16.76 -3.07 -10.90
CA PRO A 143 -16.76 -3.36 -12.33
C PRO A 143 -15.86 -2.42 -13.17
N ASP A 144 -15.52 -1.25 -12.65
CA ASP A 144 -14.79 -0.20 -13.36
C ASP A 144 -13.98 0.66 -12.38
N SER A 145 -12.78 1.14 -12.75
CA SER A 145 -11.99 2.07 -11.95
C SER A 145 -12.75 3.36 -11.65
N ALA A 146 -13.61 3.80 -12.57
CA ALA A 146 -14.47 4.96 -12.38
C ALA A 146 -15.45 4.79 -11.21
N CYS A 147 -15.82 3.56 -10.87
CA CYS A 147 -16.63 3.29 -9.68
C CYS A 147 -15.88 3.54 -8.38
N VAL A 148 -14.60 3.16 -8.33
CA VAL A 148 -13.72 3.43 -7.18
C VAL A 148 -13.60 4.94 -6.98
N VAL A 149 -13.34 5.67 -8.07
CA VAL A 149 -13.22 7.14 -8.05
C VAL A 149 -14.51 7.80 -7.61
N TYR A 150 -15.65 7.40 -8.17
CA TYR A 150 -16.96 7.92 -7.78
C TYR A 150 -17.23 7.72 -6.29
N LEU A 151 -16.97 6.51 -5.76
CA LEU A 151 -17.18 6.19 -4.35
C LEU A 151 -16.26 7.00 -3.43
N VAL A 152 -14.97 7.14 -3.77
CA VAL A 152 -14.01 7.95 -2.99
C VAL A 152 -14.37 9.45 -3.04
N CYS A 153 -14.71 9.98 -4.21
CA CYS A 153 -15.06 11.39 -4.38
C CYS A 153 -16.37 11.79 -3.69
N THR A 154 -17.26 10.83 -3.43
CA THR A 154 -18.55 11.06 -2.76
C THR A 154 -18.57 10.60 -1.30
N ALA A 155 -17.50 9.96 -0.83
CA ALA A 155 -17.34 9.54 0.55
C ALA A 155 -17.14 10.72 1.49
N SER A 156 -17.54 10.53 2.75
CA SER A 156 -17.28 11.48 3.84
C SER A 156 -16.09 11.00 4.68
N TYR A 157 -14.88 11.19 4.15
CA TYR A 157 -13.63 10.90 4.86
C TYR A 157 -13.18 12.06 5.75
N LEU A 158 -12.21 11.82 6.63
CA LEU A 158 -11.66 12.84 7.54
C LEU A 158 -10.91 13.92 6.77
N VAL A 159 -10.18 13.50 5.73
CA VAL A 159 -9.50 14.35 4.76
C VAL A 159 -10.12 14.06 3.40
N SER A 160 -10.61 15.09 2.73
CA SER A 160 -11.25 14.91 1.42
C SER A 160 -10.22 14.61 0.32
N PHE A 161 -10.66 13.97 -0.76
CA PHE A 161 -9.79 13.70 -1.90
C PHE A 161 -9.23 14.98 -2.53
N GLU A 162 -10.05 16.02 -2.66
CA GLU A 162 -9.65 17.31 -3.25
C GLU A 162 -8.72 18.12 -2.32
N GLU A 163 -8.80 17.93 -1.01
CA GLU A 163 -7.83 18.53 -0.09
C GLU A 163 -6.41 18.02 -0.34
N VAL A 164 -6.27 16.74 -0.69
CA VAL A 164 -4.96 16.11 -0.97
C VAL A 164 -4.50 16.39 -2.40
N TRP A 165 -5.37 16.19 -3.38
CA TRP A 165 -5.01 16.19 -4.80
C TRP A 165 -5.38 17.46 -5.57
N GLY A 166 -5.98 18.43 -4.87
CA GLY A 166 -6.32 19.75 -5.38
C GLY A 166 -7.80 19.89 -5.81
N ASP A 167 -8.29 21.12 -5.76
CA ASP A 167 -9.63 21.49 -6.22
C ASP A 167 -9.88 20.99 -7.64
N GLY A 168 -11.02 20.32 -7.84
CA GLY A 168 -11.44 19.78 -9.12
C GLY A 168 -10.84 18.41 -9.45
N ALA A 169 -10.10 17.79 -8.54
CA ALA A 169 -9.68 16.38 -8.68
C ALA A 169 -10.89 15.42 -8.77
N CYS A 170 -12.06 15.83 -8.28
CA CYS A 170 -13.32 15.11 -8.38
C CYS A 170 -14.31 15.71 -9.40
N ASP A 171 -13.90 16.70 -10.21
CA ASP A 171 -14.74 17.37 -11.23
C ASP A 171 -14.96 16.47 -12.46
N ILE A 172 -15.75 15.41 -12.27
CA ILE A 172 -16.13 14.41 -13.25
C ILE A 172 -17.64 14.48 -13.43
N THR A 173 -18.11 14.57 -14.68
CA THR A 173 -19.54 14.53 -14.96
C THR A 173 -20.04 13.10 -14.93
N TRP A 174 -20.64 12.69 -13.82
CA TRP A 174 -21.15 11.34 -13.63
C TRP A 174 -22.51 11.11 -14.34
N PRO A 175 -22.72 9.96 -14.98
CA PRO A 175 -24.04 9.60 -15.50
C PRO A 175 -25.01 9.31 -14.35
N ALA A 176 -26.31 9.53 -14.58
CA ALA A 176 -27.34 9.41 -13.55
C ALA A 176 -27.50 7.98 -12.99
N ASP A 177 -27.03 6.97 -13.73
CA ASP A 177 -27.07 5.55 -13.38
C ASP A 177 -25.74 5.03 -12.81
N VAL A 178 -24.80 5.90 -12.43
CA VAL A 178 -23.47 5.51 -11.92
C VAL A 178 -23.55 4.56 -10.72
N GLU A 179 -24.44 4.80 -9.76
CA GLU A 179 -24.60 3.91 -8.60
C GLU A 179 -25.05 2.51 -9.01
N SER A 180 -26.06 2.41 -9.88
CA SER A 180 -26.55 1.12 -10.39
C SER A 180 -25.49 0.40 -11.22
N THR A 181 -24.71 1.15 -12.00
CA THR A 181 -23.58 0.62 -12.77
C THR A 181 -22.56 0.03 -11.81
N CYS A 182 -22.14 0.77 -10.78
CA CYS A 182 -21.11 0.32 -9.85
C CYS A 182 -21.52 -0.86 -8.95
N SER A 183 -22.81 -1.16 -8.85
CA SER A 183 -23.32 -2.39 -8.20
C SER A 183 -23.60 -3.55 -9.17
N THR A 184 -23.28 -3.40 -10.46
CA THR A 184 -23.53 -4.43 -11.48
C THR A 184 -22.21 -4.96 -12.03
N GLU A 185 -21.94 -6.25 -11.80
CA GLU A 185 -20.73 -6.92 -12.29
C GLU A 185 -20.59 -6.82 -13.82
N GLY A 186 -19.37 -6.59 -14.29
CA GLY A 186 -19.05 -6.54 -15.73
C GLY A 186 -19.59 -5.32 -16.47
N SER A 187 -20.17 -4.36 -15.75
CA SER A 187 -20.60 -3.09 -16.32
C SER A 187 -19.42 -2.11 -16.50
N THR A 188 -19.67 -0.96 -17.13
CA THR A 188 -18.66 0.07 -17.35
C THR A 188 -19.34 1.43 -17.28
N VAL A 189 -18.75 2.38 -16.56
CA VAL A 189 -19.30 3.74 -16.43
C VAL A 189 -19.09 4.48 -17.75
N SER A 190 -20.18 4.93 -18.36
CA SER A 190 -20.14 5.69 -19.60
C SER A 190 -19.70 7.14 -19.34
N LEU A 191 -18.42 7.42 -19.56
CA LEU A 191 -17.82 8.76 -19.40
C LEU A 191 -17.43 9.37 -20.76
N SER A 192 -17.40 10.70 -20.84
CA SER A 192 -16.73 11.38 -21.96
C SER A 192 -15.23 11.06 -21.95
N SER A 193 -14.53 11.20 -23.09
CA SER A 193 -13.08 10.96 -23.13
C SER A 193 -12.31 11.86 -22.16
N SER A 194 -12.77 13.08 -21.94
CA SER A 194 -12.16 14.02 -20.99
C SER A 194 -12.37 13.57 -19.54
N ASP A 195 -13.60 13.19 -19.19
CA ASP A 195 -13.96 12.72 -17.85
C ASP A 195 -13.30 11.38 -17.53
N ARG A 196 -13.16 10.48 -18.51
CA ARG A 196 -12.42 9.23 -18.35
C ARG A 196 -10.96 9.49 -18.02
N THR A 197 -10.28 10.39 -18.73
CA THR A 197 -8.88 10.75 -18.43
C THR A 197 -8.75 11.31 -17.01
N LYS A 198 -9.67 12.18 -16.57
CA LYS A 198 -9.68 12.68 -15.19
C LYS A 198 -9.89 11.55 -14.17
N SER A 199 -10.84 10.67 -14.43
CA SER A 199 -11.10 9.50 -13.58
C SER A 199 -9.88 8.60 -13.48
N ASP A 200 -9.18 8.34 -14.59
CA ASP A 200 -8.00 7.47 -14.59
C ASP A 200 -6.86 8.11 -13.77
N MET A 201 -6.66 9.43 -13.86
CA MET A 201 -5.71 10.15 -13.00
C MET A 201 -6.11 10.12 -11.53
N ALA A 202 -7.40 10.31 -11.22
CA ALA A 202 -7.90 10.23 -9.85
C ALA A 202 -7.73 8.81 -9.28
N TYR A 203 -7.88 7.78 -10.10
CA TYR A 203 -7.65 6.39 -9.70
C TYR A 203 -6.18 6.11 -9.37
N ASP A 204 -5.26 6.67 -10.15
CA ASP A 204 -3.82 6.61 -9.86
C ASP A 204 -3.48 7.31 -8.53
N ASN A 205 -4.09 8.46 -8.28
CA ASN A 205 -3.95 9.23 -7.03
C ASN A 205 -4.52 8.48 -5.81
N ILE A 206 -5.65 7.78 -5.94
CA ILE A 206 -6.18 6.89 -4.89
C ILE A 206 -5.15 5.84 -4.51
N ALA A 207 -4.55 5.20 -5.52
CA ALA A 207 -3.56 4.15 -5.31
C ALA A 207 -2.28 4.68 -4.64
N LEU A 208 -1.85 5.90 -4.99
CA LEU A 208 -0.76 6.61 -4.32
C LEU A 208 -1.10 6.91 -2.85
N SER A 209 -2.31 7.39 -2.55
CA SER A 209 -2.73 7.64 -1.16
C SER A 209 -2.68 6.38 -0.30
N ILE A 210 -3.15 5.24 -0.83
CA ILE A 210 -3.05 3.93 -0.15
C ILE A 210 -1.58 3.57 0.12
N ALA A 211 -0.72 3.66 -0.89
CA ALA A 211 0.71 3.36 -0.73
C ALA A 211 1.39 4.30 0.27
N THR A 212 0.98 5.57 0.32
CA THR A 212 1.46 6.56 1.29
C THR A 212 1.03 6.19 2.72
N TYR A 213 -0.18 5.67 2.90
CA TYR A 213 -0.61 5.10 4.19
C TYR A 213 0.20 3.84 4.56
N GLU A 214 0.34 2.91 3.63
CA GLU A 214 1.10 1.68 3.83
C GLU A 214 2.59 1.93 4.07
N ALA A 215 3.13 3.10 3.71
CA ALA A 215 4.50 3.55 4.01
C ALA A 215 4.63 4.23 5.37
N SER A 216 3.53 4.50 6.06
CA SER A 216 3.52 5.20 7.35
C SER A 216 4.15 4.36 8.48
N GLY A 217 4.44 5.03 9.60
CA GLY A 217 4.92 4.37 10.81
C GLY A 217 3.86 3.49 11.51
N GLU A 218 2.57 3.66 11.20
CA GLU A 218 1.52 2.77 11.71
C GLU A 218 1.67 1.36 11.12
N VAL A 219 2.01 1.29 9.83
CA VAL A 219 2.13 0.04 9.07
C VAL A 219 3.55 -0.52 9.16
N ASN A 220 4.57 0.35 9.25
CA ASN A 220 5.99 -0.01 9.29
C ASN A 220 6.64 0.35 10.63
N ALA A 221 6.24 -0.32 11.71
CA ALA A 221 6.58 0.10 13.06
C ALA A 221 8.08 -0.03 13.41
N PHE A 222 8.83 -0.97 12.81
CA PHE A 222 10.23 -1.28 13.16
C PHE A 222 10.48 -1.34 14.68
N SER A 223 9.55 -1.95 15.41
CA SER A 223 9.49 -1.96 16.87
C SER A 223 9.75 -3.33 17.48
N SER A 224 10.19 -4.30 16.68
CA SER A 224 10.43 -5.65 17.15
C SER A 224 11.62 -5.71 18.11
N LYS A 225 11.73 -6.80 18.88
CA LYS A 225 12.91 -7.05 19.72
C LYS A 225 14.21 -7.08 18.89
N HIS A 226 14.14 -7.53 17.62
CA HIS A 226 15.27 -7.47 16.70
C HIS A 226 15.69 -6.02 16.44
N ASP A 227 14.74 -5.16 16.10
CA ASP A 227 15.00 -3.74 15.85
C ASP A 227 15.59 -3.05 17.08
N LEU A 228 15.02 -3.29 18.26
CA LEU A 228 15.54 -2.75 19.53
C LEU A 228 16.94 -3.30 19.89
N THR A 229 17.35 -4.44 19.33
CA THR A 229 18.69 -5.00 19.57
C THR A 229 19.71 -4.43 18.58
N PHE A 230 19.39 -4.43 17.29
CA PHE A 230 20.37 -4.24 16.21
C PHE A 230 20.30 -2.86 15.53
N SER A 231 19.19 -2.12 15.64
CA SER A 231 19.10 -0.75 15.10
C SER A 231 19.68 0.29 16.07
N ASN A 232 19.83 1.53 15.63
CA ASN A 232 20.18 2.68 16.49
C ASN A 232 19.00 3.16 17.35
N SER A 233 18.30 2.23 18.02
CA SER A 233 17.31 2.57 19.04
C SER A 233 17.99 3.07 20.32
N SER A 234 17.36 4.05 20.98
CA SER A 234 17.72 4.51 22.32
C SER A 234 17.45 3.43 23.38
N ILE A 235 16.55 2.49 23.08
CA ILE A 235 16.24 1.32 23.89
C ILE A 235 16.99 0.13 23.31
N LYS A 236 17.88 -0.48 24.10
CA LYS A 236 18.64 -1.67 23.70
C LYS A 236 18.07 -2.92 24.34
N ALA A 237 17.24 -3.65 23.58
CA ALA A 237 16.73 -4.94 24.02
C ALA A 237 17.85 -5.99 24.03
N LYS A 238 17.77 -6.94 24.96
CA LYS A 238 18.70 -8.07 25.04
C LYS A 238 18.00 -9.34 24.55
N LEU A 239 18.59 -9.99 23.55
CA LEU A 239 18.14 -11.30 23.12
C LEU A 239 18.39 -12.36 24.21
N SER A 240 17.46 -13.31 24.35
CA SER A 240 17.64 -14.52 25.16
C SER A 240 18.77 -15.39 24.60
N LYS A 241 19.24 -16.38 25.37
CA LYS A 241 20.29 -17.29 24.88
C LYS A 241 19.81 -18.09 23.67
N GLU A 242 18.54 -18.46 23.67
CA GLU A 242 17.87 -19.20 22.60
C GLU A 242 17.73 -18.33 21.33
N GLU A 243 17.30 -17.08 21.48
CA GLU A 243 17.21 -16.12 20.36
C GLU A 243 18.59 -15.84 19.74
N GLN A 244 19.64 -15.72 20.56
CA GLN A 244 21.02 -15.56 20.06
C GLN A 244 21.48 -16.79 19.27
N LYS A 245 21.18 -18.01 19.75
CA LYS A 245 21.47 -19.24 19.01
C LYS A 245 20.71 -19.30 17.69
N GLY A 246 19.42 -18.93 17.68
CA GLY A 246 18.60 -18.84 16.48
C GLY A 246 19.16 -17.84 15.47
N SER A 247 19.53 -16.64 15.91
CA SER A 247 20.17 -15.62 15.07
C SER A 247 21.49 -16.13 14.47
N ALA A 248 22.31 -16.83 15.24
CA ALA A 248 23.55 -17.43 14.74
C ALA A 248 23.31 -18.54 13.71
N LEU A 249 22.24 -19.35 13.88
CA LEU A 249 21.83 -20.34 12.88
C LEU A 249 21.36 -19.68 11.59
N PHE A 250 20.51 -18.65 11.71
CA PHE A 250 19.95 -17.90 10.58
C PHE A 250 21.04 -17.30 9.68
N GLN A 251 22.04 -16.66 10.29
CA GLN A 251 23.16 -16.03 9.57
C GLN A 251 24.24 -17.02 9.13
N GLY A 252 24.35 -18.17 9.81
CA GLY A 252 25.39 -19.16 9.58
C GLY A 252 24.86 -20.43 8.92
N LYS A 253 24.72 -21.50 9.72
CA LYS A 253 24.48 -22.86 9.23
C LYS A 253 23.18 -23.03 8.46
N GLY A 254 22.13 -22.28 8.81
CA GLY A 254 20.83 -22.32 8.14
C GLY A 254 20.83 -21.64 6.77
N LYS A 255 21.84 -20.81 6.47
CA LYS A 255 21.96 -20.04 5.22
C LYS A 255 20.75 -19.15 4.88
N CYS A 256 19.87 -18.89 5.85
CA CYS A 256 18.67 -18.08 5.67
C CYS A 256 19.03 -16.67 5.17
N ALA A 257 20.10 -16.09 5.71
CA ALA A 257 20.61 -14.78 5.32
C ALA A 257 21.19 -14.68 3.89
N LYS A 258 21.14 -15.75 3.08
CA LYS A 258 21.50 -15.70 1.67
C LYS A 258 20.44 -15.03 0.81
N CYS A 259 19.17 -15.16 1.18
CA CYS A 259 18.04 -14.47 0.55
C CYS A 259 17.36 -13.53 1.56
N HIS A 260 17.27 -13.92 2.84
CA HIS A 260 16.63 -13.11 3.88
C HIS A 260 17.62 -12.22 4.64
N ILE A 261 17.95 -11.06 4.08
CA ILE A 261 19.04 -10.20 4.58
C ILE A 261 18.82 -9.74 6.04
N PHE A 262 19.73 -10.16 6.93
CA PHE A 262 19.66 -9.93 8.38
C PHE A 262 20.13 -8.52 8.83
N GLY A 263 20.85 -7.80 7.98
CA GLY A 263 21.53 -6.54 8.34
C GLY A 263 20.89 -5.27 7.77
N GLY A 264 21.26 -4.12 8.33
CA GLY A 264 20.78 -2.80 7.92
C GLY A 264 20.15 -2.02 9.07
N LYS A 265 19.96 -0.71 8.91
CA LYS A 265 19.29 0.14 9.92
C LYS A 265 17.82 -0.27 10.12
N ASN A 266 17.21 -0.85 9.08
CA ASN A 266 15.85 -1.39 9.00
C ASN A 266 15.92 -2.74 8.25
N ALA A 267 16.14 -3.85 8.96
CA ALA A 267 16.29 -5.16 8.34
C ALA A 267 14.92 -5.67 7.85
N LEU A 268 14.80 -5.91 6.54
CA LEU A 268 13.55 -6.37 5.90
C LEU A 268 13.50 -7.89 5.72
N PHE A 269 14.61 -8.59 6.00
CA PHE A 269 14.71 -10.04 5.85
C PHE A 269 14.34 -10.52 4.45
N THR A 270 14.69 -9.76 3.43
CA THR A 270 14.56 -10.10 2.01
C THR A 270 15.58 -9.30 1.21
N ASP A 271 16.05 -9.86 0.11
CA ASP A 271 16.82 -9.16 -0.92
C ASP A 271 15.95 -8.75 -2.12
N PHE A 272 14.64 -9.01 -2.04
CA PHE A 272 13.62 -8.76 -3.06
C PHE A 272 13.85 -9.51 -4.38
N THR A 273 14.72 -10.52 -4.39
CA THR A 273 14.93 -11.40 -5.54
C THR A 273 13.88 -12.52 -5.58
N PHE A 274 13.83 -13.24 -6.71
CA PHE A 274 12.90 -14.34 -6.92
C PHE A 274 13.63 -15.68 -6.91
N ASP A 275 13.15 -16.60 -6.07
CA ASP A 275 13.63 -17.98 -5.97
C ASP A 275 12.45 -18.97 -6.02
N ASN A 276 12.70 -20.16 -6.58
CA ASN A 276 11.76 -21.28 -6.51
C ASN A 276 12.28 -22.35 -5.56
N LEU A 277 11.62 -22.50 -4.42
CA LEU A 277 11.97 -23.48 -3.38
C LEU A 277 11.33 -24.85 -3.58
N GLY A 278 10.49 -25.04 -4.61
CA GLY A 278 9.81 -26.31 -4.88
C GLY A 278 8.71 -26.64 -3.88
N LEU A 279 7.97 -25.64 -3.42
CA LEU A 279 6.83 -25.85 -2.50
C LEU A 279 5.72 -26.67 -3.19
N PRO A 280 5.08 -27.61 -2.47
CA PRO A 280 3.96 -28.37 -3.02
C PRO A 280 2.71 -27.48 -3.16
N GLN A 281 1.77 -27.91 -4.00
CA GLN A 281 0.43 -27.32 -4.06
C GLN A 281 -0.30 -27.53 -2.72
N ASN A 282 -1.09 -26.53 -2.31
CA ASN A 282 -2.03 -26.68 -1.21
C ASN A 282 -3.31 -27.37 -1.72
N PRO A 283 -3.63 -28.61 -1.30
CA PRO A 283 -4.83 -29.32 -1.76
C PRO A 283 -6.14 -28.74 -1.22
N GLU A 284 -6.08 -27.89 -0.19
CA GLU A 284 -7.26 -27.24 0.40
C GLU A 284 -7.52 -25.84 -0.16
N ASN A 285 -6.68 -25.37 -1.09
CA ASN A 285 -6.92 -24.13 -1.81
C ASN A 285 -8.07 -24.35 -2.83
N PRO A 286 -9.20 -23.62 -2.73
CA PRO A 286 -10.37 -23.82 -3.58
C PRO A 286 -10.22 -23.29 -5.02
N ALA A 287 -9.14 -22.56 -5.33
CA ALA A 287 -8.91 -21.94 -6.63
C ALA A 287 -8.30 -22.89 -7.69
#